data_AF-A0A212RDN3-F1
#
_entry.id   AF-A0A212RDN3-F1
#
_cell.length_a   1.000
_cell.length_b   1.000
_cell.length_c   1.000
_cell.angle_alpha   90.00
_cell.angle_beta   90.00
_cell.angle_gamma   90.00
#
_symmetry.space_group_name_H-M   'P 1'
#
loop_
_entity.id
_entity.type
_entity.pdbx_description
1 polymer ?
#
loop_
_entity_poly.entity_id
_entity_poly.type
_entity_poly.pdbx_seq_one_letter_code
_entity_poly.pdbx_strand_id
1 'polypeptide(L)' 'MLYVEALSPAGRAFGQRWGLRLTPSLALFDAQGRLVHIWTGVTMIPGVEELERQLREPGAPP' A
#
# COMPACT_ATOMS: atom_id res chain seq x y z
N MET A 1 1.12 -9.52 -1.31
CA MET A 1 0.82 -8.28 -0.58
C MET A 1 1.86 -8.11 0.52
N LEU A 2 2.56 -6.98 0.59
CA LEU A 2 3.57 -6.71 1.61
C LEU A 2 3.01 -5.62 2.54
N TYR A 3 2.78 -5.94 3.81
CA TYR A 3 2.51 -4.92 4.81
C TYR A 3 3.84 -4.32 5.26
N VAL A 4 3.98 -3.01 5.13
CA VAL A 4 5.22 -2.31 5.44
C VAL A 4 4.95 -1.34 6.57
N GLU A 5 5.39 -1.68 7.78
CA GLU A 5 5.31 -0.76 8.90
C GLU A 5 6.25 0.43 8.68
N ALA A 6 5.68 1.64 8.70
CA ALA A 6 6.39 2.90 8.50
C ALA A 6 7.56 3.13 9.47
N LEU A 7 7.62 2.40 10.58
CA LEU A 7 8.66 2.50 11.61
C LEU A 7 9.83 1.55 11.41
N SER A 8 9.64 0.46 10.65
CA SER A 8 10.71 -0.48 10.30
C SER A 8 11.73 0.14 9.32
N PRO A 9 13.01 -0.27 9.31
CA PRO A 9 13.98 0.21 8.32
C PRO A 9 13.50 0.01 6.86
N ALA A 10 12.84 -1.12 6.58
CA ALA A 10 12.25 -1.40 5.28
C ALA A 10 11.13 -0.41 4.91
N GLY A 11 10.28 -0.05 5.89
CA GLY A 11 9.24 0.95 5.67
C GLY A 11 9.74 2.37 5.50
N ARG A 12 10.82 2.74 6.18
CA ARG A 12 11.47 4.04 5.94
C ARG A 12 12.07 4.10 4.53
N ALA A 13 12.76 3.06 4.09
CA ALA A 13 13.34 3.00 2.74
C ALA A 13 12.25 3.02 1.65
N PHE A 14 11.16 2.27 1.85
CA PHE A 14 10.00 2.30 0.96
C PHE A 14 9.37 3.69 0.92
N GLY A 15 9.10 4.29 2.09
CA GLY A 15 8.51 5.63 2.18
C GLY A 15 9.39 6.72 1.56
N GLN A 16 10.72 6.62 1.66
CA GLN A 16 11.63 7.55 0.98
C GLN A 16 11.58 7.40 -0.53
N ARG A 17 11.57 6.16 -1.04
CA ARG A 17 11.53 5.87 -2.48
C ARG A 17 10.27 6.39 -3.15
N TRP A 18 9.15 6.40 -2.43
CA TRP A 18 7.82 6.72 -2.98
C TRP A 18 7.20 8.00 -2.40
N GLY A 19 7.95 8.80 -1.62
CA GLY A 19 7.49 10.07 -1.07
C GLY A 19 6.46 9.97 0.08
N LEU A 20 6.30 8.80 0.70
CA LEU A 20 5.26 8.49 1.69
C LEU A 20 5.71 8.72 3.14
N ARG A 21 6.47 9.79 3.41
CA ARG A 21 7.12 10.01 4.71
C ARG A 21 6.12 9.88 5.87
N LEU A 22 6.36 8.88 6.73
CA LEU A 22 5.60 8.58 7.95
C LEU A 22 4.09 8.34 7.73
N THR A 23 3.67 8.07 6.50
CA THR A 23 2.27 7.80 6.17
C THR A 23 2.05 6.29 6.15
N PRO A 24 1.22 5.71 7.04
CA PRO A 24 0.82 4.32 6.96
C PRO A 24 0.27 4.02 5.57
N SER A 25 0.88 3.04 4.89
CA SER A 25 0.58 2.76 3.49
C SER A 25 0.62 1.27 3.20
N LEU A 26 -0.24 0.84 2.27
CA LEU A 26 -0.21 -0.51 1.71
C LEU A 26 0.25 -0.41 0.25
N ALA A 27 1.08 -1.34 -0.19
CA ALA A 27 1.60 -1.38 -1.55
C ALA A 27 1.34 -2.73 -2.20
N LEU A 28 0.80 -2.69 -3.42
CA LEU A 28 0.64 -3.88 -4.26
C LEU A 28 1.76 -3.92 -5.29
N PHE A 29 2.39 -5.09 -5.39
CA PHE A 29 3.37 -5.40 -6.41
C PHE A 29 2.88 -6.57 -7.27
N ASP A 30 3.23 -6.56 -8.55
CA ASP A 30 3.01 -7.71 -9.43
C ASP A 30 4.03 -8.82 -9.18
N ALA A 31 3.90 -9.94 -9.90
CA ALA A 31 4.79 -11.08 -9.78
C ALA A 31 6.24 -10.78 -10.19
N GLN A 32 6.46 -9.69 -10.93
CA GLN A 32 7.77 -9.23 -11.38
C GLN A 32 8.38 -8.20 -10.40
N GLY A 33 7.69 -7.90 -9.28
CA GLY A 33 8.14 -6.94 -8.28
C GLY A 33 7.95 -5.48 -8.69
N ARG A 34 7.14 -5.19 -9.71
CA ARG A 34 6.80 -3.81 -10.10
C ARG A 34 5.64 -3.30 -9.25
N LEU A 35 5.70 -2.04 -8.85
CA LEU A 35 4.63 -1.41 -8.09
C LEU A 35 3.39 -1.23 -8.98
N VAL A 36 2.25 -1.74 -8.51
CA VAL A 36 0.94 -1.62 -9.17
C VAL A 36 0.13 -0.49 -8.55
N HIS A 37 0.08 -0.43 -7.21
CA HIS A 37 -0.75 0.55 -6.50
C HIS A 37 -0.23 0.84 -5.08
N ILE A 38 -0.54 2.04 -4.57
CA ILE A 38 -0.26 2.45 -3.19
C ILE A 38 -1.54 3.04 -2.59
N TRP A 39 -1.96 2.49 -1.45
CA TRP A 39 -2.95 3.10 -0.58
C TRP A 39 -2.25 3.84 0.55
N THR A 40 -2.58 5.11 0.75
CA THR A 40 -2.00 5.96 1.81
C THR A 40 -3.03 6.29 2.87
N GLY A 41 -2.59 6.53 4.11
CA GLY A 41 -3.50 6.85 5.22
C GLY A 41 -4.25 5.61 5.73
N VAL A 42 -3.68 4.43 5.49
CA VAL A 42 -4.28 3.15 5.86
C VAL A 42 -4.18 2.95 7.38
N THR A 43 -5.30 3.08 8.08
CA THR A 43 -5.37 2.90 9.55
C THR A 43 -5.58 1.45 9.96
N MET A 44 -6.17 0.64 9.08
CA MET A 44 -6.36 -0.80 9.24
C MET A 44 -6.00 -1.50 7.93
N ILE A 45 -5.39 -2.68 8.00
CA ILE A 45 -5.09 -3.50 6.83
C ILE A 45 -6.43 -3.94 6.21
N PRO A 46 -6.79 -3.49 4.98
CA PRO A 46 -8.05 -3.88 4.36
C PRO A 46 -8.06 -5.39 4.06
N GLY A 47 -9.25 -5.98 4.09
CA GLY A 47 -9.43 -7.36 3.66
C GLY A 47 -9.10 -7.54 2.18
N VAL A 48 -8.73 -8.76 1.79
CA VAL A 48 -8.36 -9.08 0.38
C VAL A 48 -9.48 -8.71 -0.59
N GLU A 49 -10.74 -9.01 -0.26
CA GLU A 49 -11.90 -8.68 -1.09
C GLU A 49 -12.05 -7.18 -1.34
N GLU A 50 -11.80 -6.36 -0.33
CA GLU A 50 -11.87 -4.91 -0.42
C GLU A 50 -10.76 -4.34 -1.31
N LEU A 51 -9.56 -4.89 -1.21
CA LEU A 51 -8.45 -4.52 -2.10
C LEU A 51 -8.75 -4.91 -3.55
N GLU A 52 -9.29 -6.10 -3.79
CA GLU A 52 -9.69 -6.51 -5.13
C GLU A 52 -10.83 -5.65 -5.70
N ARG A 53 -11.79 -5.23 -4.86
CA ARG A 53 -12.85 -4.31 -5.25
C ARG A 53 -12.27 -2.97 -5.71
N GLN A 54 -11.37 -2.38 -4.94
CA GLN A 54 -10.74 -1.11 -5.27
C GLN A 54 -9.84 -1.17 -6.52
N LEU A 55 -9.24 -2.33 -6.80
CA LEU A 55 -8.47 -2.55 -8.05
C LEU A 55 -9.38 -2.65 -9.28
N ARG A 56 -10.59 -3.19 -9.12
CA ARG A 56 -11.61 -3.28 -10.19
C ARG A 56 -12.32 -1.95 -10.43
N GLU A 57 -12.56 -1.19 -9.36
CA GLU A 57 -13.30 0.08 -9.38
C GLU A 57 -12.51 1.20 -8.67
N PRO A 58 -11.46 1.74 -9.31
CA PRO A 58 -10.66 2.80 -8.72
C PRO A 58 -11.51 4.07 -8.55
N GLY A 59 -11.86 4.39 -7.30
CA GLY A 59 -12.65 5.57 -6.92
C GLY A 59 -13.87 5.29 -6.05
N ALA A 60 -14.21 4.03 -5.80
CA ALA A 60 -15.28 3.70 -4.86
C ALA A 60 -14.86 4.03 -3.41
N PRO A 61 -15.72 4.68 -2.61
CA PRO A 61 -15.40 4.96 -1.21
C PRO A 61 -15.24 3.65 -0.42
N PRO A 62 -14.38 3.65 0.62
CA PRO A 62 -14.26 2.55 1.57
C PRO A 62 -15.52 2.39 2.42
#